data_AF-A0A7Y7I0V5-F1
#
_entry.id   AF-A0A7Y7I0V5-F1
#
_cell.length_a   1.000
_cell.length_b   1.000
_cell.length_c   1.000
_cell.angle_alpha   90.00
_cell.angle_beta   90.00
_cell.angle_gamma   90.00
#
_symmetry.space_group_name_H-M   'P 1'
#
loop_
_entity.id
_entity.type
_entity.pdbx_description
1 polymer ?
#
loop_
_entity_poly.entity_id
_entity_poly.type
_entity_poly.pdbx_seq_one_letter_code
_entity_poly.pdbx_strand_id
1 'polypeptide(L)'
;MKHICPHCKAPGIGSLAMRWSSRANPAECPACGGLSHVLASTSSGIWVAGIVIFMVALVGGLALHSGLLFVSGLVLAVAFNVWAWRRAKMYPISRESAGNAAKAGWLVAGIYAFIALFQ
;
A
#
# COMPACT_ATOMS: atom_id res chain seq x y z
N MET A 1 7.36 -13.05 -5.08
CA MET A 1 7.16 -12.57 -6.46
C MET A 1 7.99 -11.30 -6.66
N LYS A 2 8.65 -11.13 -7.80
CA LYS A 2 9.38 -9.90 -8.16
C LYS A 2 8.55 -9.10 -9.17
N HIS A 3 8.48 -7.79 -8.98
CA HIS A 3 7.81 -6.85 -9.86
C HIS A 3 8.82 -6.18 -10.79
N ILE A 4 8.35 -5.81 -11.98
CA ILE A 4 9.14 -5.14 -13.01
C ILE A 4 9.49 -3.73 -12.54
N CYS A 5 10.77 -3.40 -12.58
CA CYS A 5 11.24 -2.06 -12.26
C CYS A 5 10.84 -1.08 -13.39
N PRO A 6 10.25 0.09 -13.08
CA PRO A 6 9.89 1.06 -14.10
C PRO A 6 11.10 1.70 -14.80
N HIS A 7 12.28 1.72 -14.15
CA HIS A 7 13.54 2.27 -14.70
C HIS A 7 14.20 1.32 -15.68
N CYS A 8 14.65 0.15 -15.22
CA CYS A 8 15.43 -0.78 -16.06
C CYS A 8 14.60 -1.88 -16.75
N LYS A 9 13.28 -1.92 -16.53
CA LYS A 9 12.35 -2.94 -17.05
C LYS A 9 12.68 -4.39 -16.68
N ALA A 10 13.66 -4.62 -15.80
CA ALA A 10 13.99 -5.94 -15.28
C ALA A 10 13.17 -6.27 -14.02
N PRO A 11 12.88 -7.56 -13.75
CA PRO A 11 12.27 -7.99 -12.50
C PRO A 11 13.26 -7.83 -11.34
N GLY A 12 12.96 -6.94 -10.40
CA GLY A 12 13.91 -6.63 -9.32
C GLY A 12 13.27 -6.26 -7.99
N ILE A 13 12.05 -5.71 -7.99
CA ILE A 13 11.43 -5.16 -6.78
C ILE A 13 10.59 -6.24 -6.10
N GLY A 14 10.86 -6.52 -4.83
CA GLY A 14 10.07 -7.50 -4.06
C GLY A 14 8.63 -7.03 -3.82
N SER A 15 7.69 -7.97 -3.71
CA SER A 15 6.28 -7.65 -3.42
C SER A 15 6.09 -6.90 -2.10
N LEU A 16 6.88 -7.24 -1.08
CA LEU A 16 6.84 -6.56 0.22
C LEU A 16 7.38 -5.13 0.11
N ALA A 17 8.52 -4.95 -0.59
CA ALA A 17 9.10 -3.64 -0.85
C ALA A 17 8.12 -2.73 -1.62
N MET A 18 7.43 -3.27 -2.62
CA MET A 18 6.39 -2.55 -3.35
C MET A 18 5.21 -2.17 -2.45
N ARG A 19 4.74 -3.10 -1.61
CA ARG A 19 3.57 -2.91 -0.74
C ARG A 19 3.77 -1.81 0.29
N TRP A 20 4.98 -1.71 0.82
CA TRP A 20 5.36 -0.68 1.80
C TRP A 20 6.03 0.54 1.17
N SER A 21 6.14 0.59 -0.15
CA SER A 21 6.70 1.75 -0.84
C SER A 21 5.77 2.96 -0.70
N SER A 22 6.38 4.11 -0.48
CA SER A 22 5.71 5.40 -0.50
C SER A 22 6.61 6.44 -1.15
N ARG A 23 6.09 7.66 -1.36
CA ARG A 23 6.91 8.75 -1.89
C ARG A 23 8.09 9.10 -0.95
N ALA A 24 7.89 8.99 0.35
CA ALA A 24 8.88 9.25 1.39
C ALA A 24 9.84 8.07 1.63
N ASN A 25 9.36 6.85 1.41
CA ASN A 25 10.15 5.62 1.52
C ASN A 25 9.97 4.77 0.25
N PRO A 26 10.57 5.18 -0.88
CA PRO A 26 10.41 4.46 -2.13
C PRO A 26 11.16 3.12 -2.11
N ALA A 27 10.68 2.16 -2.89
CA ALA A 27 11.39 0.91 -3.10
C ALA A 27 12.57 1.12 -4.06
N GLU A 28 13.74 0.64 -3.64
CA GLU A 28 14.94 0.60 -4.46
C GLU A 28 15.01 -0.70 -5.27
N CYS A 29 15.35 -0.58 -6.55
CA CYS A 29 15.60 -1.74 -7.40
C CYS A 29 17.05 -2.22 -7.20
N PRO A 30 17.29 -3.49 -6.78
CA PRO A 30 18.64 -4.00 -6.56
C PRO A 30 19.45 -4.16 -7.87
N ALA A 31 18.78 -4.18 -9.03
CA ALA A 31 19.45 -4.33 -10.32
C ALA A 31 20.02 -3.02 -10.88
N CYS A 32 19.35 -1.88 -10.66
CA CYS A 32 19.72 -0.60 -11.25
C CYS A 32 19.84 0.55 -10.25
N GLY A 33 19.56 0.34 -8.96
CA GLY A 33 19.54 1.38 -7.93
C GLY A 33 18.41 2.42 -8.08
N GLY A 34 17.51 2.21 -9.05
CA GLY A 34 16.40 3.13 -9.33
C GLY A 34 15.33 3.09 -8.24
N LEU A 35 14.87 4.27 -7.82
CA LEU A 35 13.80 4.41 -6.83
C LEU A 35 12.43 4.48 -7.49
N SER A 36 11.47 3.77 -6.91
CA SER A 36 10.08 3.78 -7.38
C SER A 36 9.09 3.54 -6.25
N HIS A 37 7.87 3.99 -6.41
CA HIS A 37 6.83 3.87 -5.39
C HIS A 37 5.46 3.64 -6.02
N VAL A 38 4.55 3.05 -5.25
CA VAL A 38 3.13 3.02 -5.60
C VAL A 38 2.48 4.33 -5.18
N LEU A 39 1.54 4.84 -5.99
CA LEU A 39 0.79 6.05 -5.62
C LEU A 39 0.02 5.82 -4.32
N ALA A 40 -0.01 6.85 -3.47
CA ALA A 40 -0.78 6.83 -2.24
C ALA A 40 -2.27 6.54 -2.49
N SER A 41 -2.87 7.13 -3.52
CA SER A 41 -4.26 6.86 -3.90
C SER A 41 -4.52 5.39 -4.26
N THR A 42 -3.57 4.72 -4.92
CA THR A 42 -3.67 3.29 -5.24
C THR A 42 -3.53 2.44 -3.98
N SER A 43 -2.51 2.69 -3.16
CA SER A 43 -2.28 1.92 -1.93
C SER A 43 -3.45 2.08 -0.95
N SER A 44 -3.89 3.31 -0.70
CA SER A 44 -5.06 3.61 0.13
C SER A 44 -6.34 3.03 -0.46
N GLY A 45 -6.52 3.10 -1.79
CA GLY A 45 -7.68 2.51 -2.45
C GLY A 45 -7.76 0.99 -2.25
N ILE A 46 -6.63 0.28 -2.34
CA ILE A 46 -6.58 -1.17 -2.07
C ILE A 46 -6.94 -1.47 -0.62
N TRP A 47 -6.44 -0.67 0.33
CA TRP A 47 -6.77 -0.82 1.75
C TRP A 47 -8.25 -0.58 2.04
N VAL A 48 -8.79 0.56 1.59
CA VAL A 48 -10.20 0.94 1.82
C VAL A 48 -11.14 -0.09 1.20
N ALA A 49 -10.89 -0.51 -0.04
CA ALA A 49 -11.72 -1.54 -0.68
C ALA A 49 -11.67 -2.88 0.08
N GLY A 50 -10.49 -3.30 0.57
CA GLY A 50 -10.35 -4.48 1.42
C GLY A 50 -11.15 -4.38 2.72
N ILE A 51 -11.11 -3.22 3.38
CA ILE A 51 -11.90 -2.95 4.60
C ILE A 51 -13.40 -3.01 4.29
N VAL A 52 -13.85 -2.38 3.21
CA VAL A 52 -15.28 -2.39 2.83
C VAL A 52 -15.76 -3.81 2.57
N ILE A 53 -15.02 -4.62 1.80
CA ILE A 53 -15.39 -6.02 1.54
C ILE A 53 -15.51 -6.80 2.85
N PHE A 54 -14.51 -6.65 3.73
CA PHE A 54 -14.51 -7.31 5.04
C PHE A 54 -15.69 -6.88 5.91
N MET A 55 -15.96 -5.58 5.99
CA MET A 55 -17.06 -5.03 6.81
C MET A 55 -18.42 -5.50 6.30
N VAL A 56 -18.64 -5.52 4.98
CA VAL A 56 -19.88 -6.03 4.39
C VAL A 56 -20.06 -7.52 4.72
N ALA A 57 -19.00 -8.32 4.61
CA ALA A 57 -19.03 -9.74 4.94
C ALA A 57 -19.30 -9.99 6.43
N LEU A 58 -18.68 -9.20 7.31
CA LEU A 58 -18.86 -9.27 8.75
C LEU A 58 -20.30 -8.91 9.15
N VAL A 59 -20.78 -7.75 8.70
CA VAL A 59 -22.14 -7.28 9.01
C VAL A 59 -23.18 -8.25 8.45
N GLY A 60 -23.04 -8.69 7.19
CA GLY A 60 -23.94 -9.65 6.58
C GLY A 60 -23.91 -11.03 7.27
N GLY A 61 -22.72 -11.52 7.60
CA GLY A 61 -22.54 -12.78 8.33
C GLY A 61 -23.16 -12.75 9.72
N LEU A 62 -23.03 -11.63 10.45
CA LEU A 62 -23.66 -11.46 11.76
C LEU A 62 -25.18 -11.31 11.64
N ALA A 63 -25.67 -10.45 10.74
CA ALA A 63 -27.10 -10.18 10.55
C ALA A 63 -27.89 -11.43 10.12
N LEU A 64 -27.25 -12.33 9.37
CA LEU A 64 -27.86 -13.57 8.87
C LEU A 64 -27.40 -14.82 9.63
N HIS A 65 -26.64 -14.66 10.73
CA HIS A 65 -26.04 -15.76 11.49
C HIS A 65 -25.34 -16.82 10.63
N SER A 66 -24.67 -16.38 9.55
CA SER A 66 -24.08 -17.25 8.55
C SER A 66 -22.56 -17.12 8.53
N GLY A 67 -21.88 -18.11 9.10
CA GLY A 67 -20.43 -18.23 8.99
C GLY A 67 -19.94 -18.37 7.55
N LEU A 68 -20.76 -18.96 6.67
CA LEU A 68 -20.42 -19.13 5.26
C LEU A 68 -20.36 -17.80 4.50
N LEU A 69 -21.26 -16.86 4.80
CA LEU A 69 -21.19 -15.49 4.25
C LEU A 69 -19.93 -14.76 4.71
N PHE A 70 -19.59 -14.89 5.99
CA PHE A 70 -18.36 -14.31 6.52
C PHE A 70 -17.10 -14.89 5.85
N VAL A 71 -17.00 -16.22 5.79
CA VAL A 71 -15.83 -16.92 5.20
C VAL A 71 -15.69 -16.61 3.71
N SER A 72 -16.78 -16.62 2.95
CA SER A 72 -16.74 -16.30 1.52
C SER A 72 -16.31 -14.84 1.27
N GLY A 73 -16.80 -13.89 2.08
CA GLY A 73 -16.35 -12.51 2.00
C GLY A 73 -14.90 -12.31 2.43
N LEU A 74 -14.40 -13.06 3.42
CA LEU A 74 -12.99 -13.07 3.80
C LEU A 74 -12.10 -13.58 2.67
N VAL A 75 -12.48 -14.68 2.02
CA VAL A 75 -11.79 -15.21 0.84
C VAL A 75 -11.77 -14.17 -0.28
N LEU A 76 -12.91 -13.49 -0.52
CA LEU A 76 -13.00 -12.43 -1.50
C LEU A 76 -12.07 -11.24 -1.17
N ALA A 77 -12.01 -10.81 0.09
CA ALA A 77 -11.12 -9.73 0.52
C ALA A 77 -9.64 -10.07 0.28
N VAL A 78 -9.23 -11.30 0.60
CA VAL A 78 -7.87 -11.79 0.36
C VAL A 78 -7.57 -11.88 -1.14
N ALA A 79 -8.48 -12.47 -1.93
CA ALA A 79 -8.33 -12.59 -3.37
C ALA A 79 -8.24 -11.22 -4.05
N PHE A 80 -9.10 -10.28 -3.67
CA PHE A 80 -9.04 -8.89 -4.12
C PHE A 80 -7.69 -8.25 -3.77
N ASN A 81 -7.21 -8.39 -2.54
CA ASN A 81 -5.95 -7.82 -2.11
C ASN A 81 -4.77 -8.33 -2.95
N VAL A 82 -4.70 -9.65 -3.15
CA VAL A 82 -3.66 -10.28 -3.99
C VAL A 82 -3.75 -9.79 -5.44
N TRP A 83 -4.95 -9.78 -6.01
CA TRP A 83 -5.18 -9.33 -7.37
C TRP A 83 -4.81 -7.85 -7.57
N ALA A 84 -5.21 -6.99 -6.65
CA ALA A 84 -4.99 -5.55 -6.74
C ALA A 84 -3.50 -5.21 -6.64
N TRP A 85 -2.76 -5.83 -5.71
CA TRP A 85 -1.31 -5.65 -5.60
C TRP A 85 -0.53 -6.22 -6.79
N ARG A 86 -1.04 -7.26 -7.47
CA ARG A 86 -0.45 -7.73 -8.73
C ARG A 86 -0.62 -6.72 -9.87
N ARG A 87 -1.69 -5.91 -9.86
CA ARG A 87 -1.99 -4.90 -10.89
C ARG A 87 -1.50 -3.48 -10.55
N ALA A 88 -1.12 -3.23 -9.31
CA ALA A 88 -0.63 -1.93 -8.89
C ALA A 88 0.62 -1.54 -9.69
N LYS A 89 0.66 -0.28 -10.16
CA LYS A 89 1.77 0.27 -10.94
C LYS A 89 2.73 1.02 -10.02
N MET A 90 4.02 0.89 -10.30
CA MET A 90 5.06 1.67 -9.65
C MET A 90 5.50 2.82 -10.55
N TYR A 91 5.79 3.95 -9.92
CA TYR A 91 6.18 5.19 -10.57
C TYR A 91 7.60 5.56 -10.14
N PRO A 92 8.47 5.89 -11.10
CA PRO A 92 9.84 6.29 -10.80
C PRO A 92 9.85 7.62 -10.04
N ILE A 93 10.83 7.79 -9.15
CA ILE A 93 11.04 9.04 -8.40
C ILE A 93 12.54 9.33 -8.28
N SER A 94 12.92 10.61 -8.30
CA SER A 94 14.30 11.01 -8.04
C SER A 94 14.64 10.94 -6.55
N ARG A 95 15.92 10.72 -6.22
CA ARG A 95 16.40 10.71 -4.82
C ARG A 95 16.09 12.02 -4.10
N GLU A 96 16.25 13.14 -4.78
CA GLU A 96 15.93 14.48 -4.24
C GLU A 96 14.44 14.62 -3.91
N SER A 97 13.56 14.23 -4.83
CA SER A 97 12.11 14.29 -4.59
C SER A 97 11.67 13.38 -3.45
N ALA A 98 12.27 12.19 -3.32
CA ALA A 98 12.01 11.27 -2.21
C ALA A 98 12.49 11.85 -0.88
N GLY A 99 13.70 12.44 -0.85
CA GLY A 99 14.24 13.10 0.33
C GLY A 99 13.38 14.28 0.80
N ASN A 100 12.91 15.11 -0.12
CA ASN A 100 12.00 16.21 0.21
C ASN A 100 10.65 15.71 0.74
N ALA A 101 10.10 14.64 0.16
CA ALA A 101 8.88 14.01 0.65
C ALA A 101 9.05 13.43 2.07
N ALA A 102 10.21 12.82 2.36
CA ALA A 102 10.52 12.32 3.70
C ALA A 102 10.61 13.44 4.73
N LYS A 103 11.29 14.55 4.40
CA LYS A 103 11.38 15.74 5.27
C LYS A 103 9.99 16.32 5.58
N ALA A 104 9.15 16.48 4.55
CA ALA A 104 7.78 16.95 4.74
C ALA A 104 6.96 15.99 5.63
N GLY A 105 7.12 14.68 5.44
CA GLY A 105 6.46 13.66 6.27
C GLY A 105 6.86 13.77 7.76
N TRP A 106 8.15 13.93 8.05
CA TRP A 106 8.64 14.12 9.42
C TRP A 106 8.16 15.42 10.05
N LEU A 107 8.08 16.51 9.27
CA LEU A 107 7.55 17.78 9.76
C LEU A 107 6.08 17.65 10.17
N VAL A 108 5.26 17.01 9.34
CA VAL A 108 3.85 16.74 9.68
C VAL A 108 3.74 15.85 10.92
N ALA A 109 4.54 14.77 11.01
CA ALA A 109 4.56 13.90 12.17
C ALA A 109 4.96 14.65 13.46
N GLY A 110 5.94 15.55 13.38
CA GLY A 110 6.35 16.40 14.49
C GLY A 110 5.26 17.35 14.96
N ILE A 111 4.51 17.96 14.02
CA ILE A 111 3.36 18.82 14.36
C ILE A 111 2.27 18.02 15.08
N TYR A 112 1.93 16.83 14.58
CA TYR A 112 0.94 15.97 15.24
C TYR A 112 1.39 15.54 16.64
N ALA A 113 2.66 15.13 16.80
CA ALA A 113 3.21 14.78 18.10
C ALA A 113 3.18 15.96 19.08
N PHE A 114 3.50 17.16 18.61
CA PHE A 114 3.41 18.38 19.41
C PHE A 114 1.97 18.65 19.86
N ILE A 115 1.00 18.65 18.95
CA ILE A 115 -0.42 18.87 19.29
C ILE A 115 -0.90 17.83 20.31
N ALA A 116 -0.55 16.56 20.12
CA ALA A 116 -0.94 15.47 21.01
C ALA A 116 -0.37 15.61 22.45
N LEU A 117 0.70 16.37 22.66
CA LEU A 117 1.25 16.64 23.99
C LEU A 117 0.44 17.69 24.78
N PHE A 118 -0.40 18.47 24.09
CA PHE A 118 -1.23 19.51 24.70
C PHE A 118 -2.73 19.18 24.64
N GLN A 119 -3.08 17.93 24.32
CA GLN A 119 -4.42 17.35 24.44
C GLN A 119 -4.49 16.43 25.65
#